data_AF-A0A956E7B6-F1
#
_entry.id   AF-A0A956E7B6-F1
#
_cell.length_a   1.000
_cell.length_b   1.000
_cell.length_c   1.000
_cell.angle_alpha   90.00
_cell.angle_beta   90.00
_cell.angle_gamma   90.00
#
_symmetry.space_group_name_H-M   'P 1'
#
loop_
_entity.id
_entity.type
_entity.pdbx_description
1 polymer ?
#
loop_
_entity_poly.entity_id
_entity_poly.type
_entity_poly.pdbx_seq_one_letter_code
_entity_poly.pdbx_strand_id
1 'polypeptide(L)'
;MPTLLTNRRMHPALAARIERSLRGGEHASVWKRRLLVGLRFTVPGVIIACTIWLLGQLDQDRAALAERKARLEAEVAGQLVPAGNAGVLRIGKLQHWLQQESGPYAGDVTRPELNDPRRLSDTLRRGALYLRSDLEAARTGARIQDLAGASSRDAFLLCFLSPPKQRTQKALLSRVRTAYAGDERLGWDTRFAASLSIVYRGLPYLQDDWLTKVKRADDLRTVEALERENERAPLPATQKALESELFLVVLDEPGESNAVTELDGERPHQIRVSLIDLEADRPLLRRRARVAPDWIPEATRVRYARGLDSCGLAFDIRQSLGPPVAAH
;
A
#
# COMPACT_ATOMS: atom_id res chain seq x y z
N MET A 1 96.50 10.68 -32.75
CA MET A 1 96.46 12.05 -32.18
C MET A 1 96.27 11.92 -30.67
N PRO A 2 97.22 12.38 -29.84
CA PRO A 2 97.09 12.36 -28.39
C PRO A 2 96.02 13.36 -27.95
N THR A 3 94.98 12.88 -27.27
CA THR A 3 93.94 13.70 -26.65
C THR A 3 94.49 14.43 -25.43
N LEU A 4 94.10 15.70 -25.29
CA LEU A 4 94.71 16.77 -24.47
C LEU A 4 94.71 16.57 -22.93
N LEU A 5 94.44 15.37 -22.41
CA LEU A 5 94.22 15.12 -20.98
C LEU A 5 95.10 14.02 -20.37
N THR A 6 96.06 13.45 -21.11
CA THR A 6 97.02 12.48 -20.54
C THR A 6 98.46 12.89 -20.81
N ASN A 7 99.24 13.07 -19.74
CA ASN A 7 100.65 13.45 -19.80
C ASN A 7 101.54 12.18 -19.80
N ARG A 8 102.65 12.20 -20.54
CA ARG A 8 103.57 11.07 -20.77
C ARG A 8 104.22 10.50 -19.50
N ARG A 9 104.09 11.18 -18.36
CA ARG A 9 104.60 10.75 -17.04
C ARG A 9 103.56 10.05 -16.16
N MET A 10 102.35 9.80 -16.65
CA MET A 10 101.27 9.22 -15.85
C MET A 10 101.40 7.69 -15.74
N HIS A 11 101.18 7.14 -14.54
CA HIS A 11 101.28 5.70 -14.28
C HIS A 11 100.21 4.93 -15.09
N PRO A 12 100.57 3.82 -15.79
CA PRO A 12 99.69 3.19 -16.78
C PRO A 12 98.36 2.68 -16.20
N ALA A 13 98.36 2.22 -14.94
CA ALA A 13 97.13 1.78 -14.27
C ALA A 13 96.14 2.93 -14.00
N LEU A 14 96.63 4.16 -13.86
CA LEU A 14 95.83 5.35 -13.58
C LEU A 14 95.26 5.94 -14.89
N ALA A 15 96.05 5.92 -15.96
CA ALA A 15 95.59 6.21 -17.32
C ALA A 15 94.46 5.25 -17.74
N ALA A 16 94.64 3.94 -17.50
CA ALA A 16 93.63 2.94 -17.81
C ALA A 16 92.34 3.11 -16.99
N ARG A 17 92.41 3.60 -15.74
CA ARG A 17 91.22 3.92 -14.93
C ARG A 17 90.50 5.16 -15.43
N ILE A 18 91.23 6.21 -15.81
CA ILE A 18 90.64 7.45 -16.35
C ILE A 18 89.98 7.18 -17.71
N GLU A 19 90.61 6.40 -18.59
CA GLU A 19 89.99 5.98 -19.85
C GLU A 19 88.74 5.12 -19.64
N ARG A 20 88.72 4.27 -18.60
CA ARG A 20 87.55 3.45 -18.26
C ARG A 20 86.40 4.28 -17.66
N SER A 21 86.72 5.30 -16.86
CA SER A 21 85.73 6.24 -16.31
C SER A 21 85.17 7.21 -17.36
N LEU A 22 85.97 7.56 -18.39
CA LEU A 22 85.50 8.38 -19.52
C LEU A 22 84.70 7.59 -20.56
N ARG A 23 84.88 6.26 -20.63
CA ARG A 23 84.06 5.37 -21.48
C ARG A 23 82.71 4.98 -20.86
N GLY A 24 82.48 5.31 -19.59
CA GLY A 24 81.24 5.00 -18.88
C GLY A 24 80.31 6.20 -18.78
N GLY A 25 79.37 6.37 -19.71
CA GLY A 25 78.17 7.17 -19.40
C GLY A 25 77.51 7.99 -20.51
N GLU A 26 77.35 7.51 -21.74
CA GLU A 26 76.55 8.25 -22.75
C GLU A 26 75.38 7.50 -23.39
N HIS A 27 75.18 6.21 -23.12
CA HIS A 27 74.06 5.47 -23.76
C HIS A 27 72.78 5.34 -22.93
N ALA A 28 72.77 5.74 -21.65
CA ALA A 28 71.57 5.69 -20.81
C ALA A 28 70.70 6.97 -20.87
N SER A 29 71.16 8.06 -21.50
CA SER A 29 70.48 9.37 -21.44
C SER A 29 69.46 9.58 -22.57
N VAL A 30 69.71 9.04 -23.78
CA VAL A 30 68.82 9.23 -24.93
C VAL A 30 67.56 8.38 -24.79
N TRP A 31 67.67 7.13 -24.31
CA TRP A 31 66.50 6.27 -24.12
C TRP A 31 65.63 6.75 -22.95
N LYS A 32 66.23 7.18 -21.83
CA LYS A 32 65.49 7.83 -20.73
C LYS A 32 64.85 9.16 -21.15
N ARG A 33 65.49 9.98 -21.99
CA ARG A 33 64.89 11.22 -22.54
C ARG A 33 63.75 10.92 -23.52
N ARG A 34 63.88 9.92 -24.40
CA ARG A 34 62.79 9.52 -25.31
C ARG A 34 61.60 8.90 -24.57
N LEU A 35 61.85 8.11 -23.52
CA LEU A 35 60.81 7.60 -22.61
C LEU A 35 60.15 8.73 -21.81
N LEU A 36 60.91 9.69 -21.30
CA LEU A 36 60.37 10.88 -20.60
C LEU A 36 59.54 11.78 -21.53
N VAL A 37 59.93 11.92 -22.80
CA VAL A 37 59.17 12.68 -23.79
C VAL A 37 57.91 11.92 -24.21
N GLY A 38 57.98 10.60 -24.45
CA GLY A 38 56.80 9.77 -24.71
C GLY A 38 55.80 9.80 -23.54
N LEU A 39 56.29 9.64 -22.31
CA LEU A 39 55.48 9.68 -21.10
C LEU A 39 54.79 11.04 -20.89
N ARG A 40 55.43 12.14 -21.28
CA ARG A 40 54.86 13.50 -21.20
C ARG A 40 53.65 13.71 -22.11
N PHE A 41 53.51 12.92 -23.17
CA PHE A 41 52.34 13.01 -24.07
C PHE A 41 51.31 11.91 -23.83
N THR A 42 51.73 10.71 -23.40
CA THR A 42 50.80 9.61 -23.13
C THR A 42 49.97 9.84 -21.86
N VAL A 43 50.58 10.36 -20.79
CA VAL A 43 49.86 10.63 -19.53
C VAL A 43 48.72 11.63 -19.71
N PRO A 44 48.92 12.84 -20.29
CA PRO A 44 47.80 13.75 -20.53
C PRO A 44 46.79 13.19 -21.53
N GLY A 45 47.23 12.41 -22.54
CA GLY A 45 46.32 11.73 -23.46
C GLY A 45 45.39 10.73 -22.76
N VAL A 46 45.91 9.93 -21.84
CA VAL A 46 45.11 8.99 -21.01
C VAL A 46 44.18 9.76 -20.08
N ILE A 47 44.65 10.82 -19.42
CA ILE A 47 43.80 11.65 -18.55
C ILE A 47 42.64 12.26 -19.35
N ILE A 48 42.91 12.82 -20.54
CA ILE A 48 41.87 13.36 -21.43
C ILE A 48 40.88 12.26 -21.83
N ALA A 49 41.37 11.09 -22.26
CA ALA A 49 40.51 9.98 -22.65
C ALA A 49 39.62 9.49 -21.48
N CYS A 50 40.19 9.34 -20.28
CA CYS A 50 39.43 9.00 -19.07
C CYS A 50 38.41 10.08 -18.71
N THR A 51 38.75 11.36 -18.89
CA THR A 51 37.83 12.48 -18.61
C THR A 51 36.67 12.50 -19.59
N ILE A 52 36.92 12.32 -20.89
CA ILE A 52 35.89 12.22 -21.93
C ILE A 52 34.98 11.01 -21.66
N TRP A 53 35.57 9.86 -21.33
CA TRP A 53 34.82 8.65 -21.00
C TRP A 53 33.92 8.86 -19.77
N LEU A 54 34.45 9.47 -18.71
CA LEU A 54 33.69 9.75 -17.49
C LEU A 54 32.56 10.76 -17.73
N LEU A 55 32.80 11.82 -18.52
CA LEU A 55 31.76 12.77 -18.93
C LEU A 55 30.68 12.09 -19.79
N GLY A 56 31.07 11.24 -20.74
CA GLY A 56 30.14 10.47 -21.56
C GLY A 56 29.29 9.51 -20.73
N GLN A 57 29.89 8.88 -19.71
CA GLN A 57 29.16 8.03 -18.77
C GLN A 57 28.16 8.86 -17.93
N LEU A 58 28.57 10.03 -17.44
CA LEU A 58 27.68 10.94 -16.71
C LEU A 58 26.49 11.42 -17.56
N ASP A 59 26.71 11.72 -18.84
CA ASP A 59 25.63 12.14 -19.74
C ASP A 59 24.69 10.98 -20.07
N GLN A 60 25.21 9.76 -20.25
CA GLN A 60 24.39 8.55 -20.41
C GLN A 60 23.54 8.27 -19.16
N ASP A 61 24.13 8.38 -17.97
CA ASP A 61 23.42 8.19 -16.70
C ASP A 61 22.32 9.25 -16.51
N ARG A 62 22.60 10.52 -16.86
CA ARG A 62 21.59 11.60 -16.83
C ARG A 62 20.47 11.38 -17.83
N ALA A 63 20.78 10.95 -19.05
CA ALA A 63 19.77 10.64 -20.06
C ALA A 63 18.88 9.46 -19.62
N ALA A 64 19.49 8.39 -19.10
CA ALA A 64 18.77 7.24 -18.57
C ALA A 64 17.88 7.61 -17.38
N LEU A 65 18.38 8.47 -16.48
CA LEU A 65 17.60 9.02 -15.36
C LEU A 65 16.41 9.81 -15.86
N ALA A 66 16.62 10.75 -16.78
CA ALA A 66 15.57 11.61 -17.33
C ALA A 66 14.49 10.78 -18.03
N GLU A 67 14.87 9.77 -18.81
CA GLU A 67 13.93 8.90 -19.52
C GLU A 67 13.07 8.08 -18.55
N ARG A 68 13.69 7.40 -17.57
CA ARG A 68 12.95 6.60 -16.56
C ARG A 68 12.04 7.47 -15.72
N LYS A 69 12.55 8.62 -15.26
CA LYS A 69 11.77 9.58 -14.48
C LYS A 69 10.57 10.08 -15.28
N ALA A 70 10.74 10.49 -16.54
CA ALA A 70 9.65 10.93 -17.40
C ALA A 70 8.58 9.84 -17.60
N ARG A 71 9.01 8.57 -17.73
CA ARG A 71 8.10 7.42 -17.83
C ARG A 71 7.28 7.21 -16.56
N LEU A 72 7.92 7.21 -15.40
CA LEU A 72 7.24 7.07 -14.11
C LEU A 72 6.31 8.27 -13.84
N GLU A 73 6.73 9.49 -14.19
CA GLU A 73 5.88 10.69 -14.08
C GLU A 73 4.63 10.57 -14.96
N ALA A 74 4.77 10.10 -16.20
CA ALA A 74 3.64 9.89 -17.09
C ALA A 74 2.67 8.81 -16.56
N GLU A 75 3.22 7.73 -16.01
CA GLU A 75 2.42 6.66 -15.40
C GLU A 75 1.62 7.18 -14.19
N VAL A 76 2.29 7.85 -13.25
CA VAL A 76 1.68 8.41 -12.05
C VAL A 76 0.66 9.49 -12.41
N ALA A 77 0.98 10.38 -13.35
CA ALA A 77 0.05 11.39 -13.83
C ALA A 77 -1.21 10.75 -14.44
N GLY A 78 -1.04 9.69 -15.24
CA GLY A 78 -2.16 8.91 -15.78
C GLY A 78 -3.05 8.29 -14.70
N GLN A 79 -2.47 7.88 -13.57
CA GLN A 79 -3.19 7.30 -12.43
C GLN A 79 -3.91 8.35 -11.55
N LEU A 80 -3.37 9.56 -11.47
CA LEU A 80 -3.93 10.68 -10.70
C LEU A 80 -5.19 11.28 -11.34
N VAL A 81 -5.23 11.39 -12.67
CA VAL A 81 -6.35 12.01 -13.42
C VAL A 81 -7.72 11.41 -13.08
N PRO A 82 -7.93 10.08 -13.05
CA PRO A 82 -9.23 9.51 -12.69
C PRO A 82 -9.57 9.60 -11.20
N ALA A 83 -8.58 9.73 -10.32
CA ALA A 83 -8.76 9.56 -8.88
C ALA A 83 -8.70 10.85 -8.04
N GLY A 84 -8.13 11.95 -8.57
CA GLY A 84 -7.66 13.14 -7.84
C GLY A 84 -8.63 13.77 -6.83
N ASN A 85 -9.15 14.97 -7.12
CA ASN A 85 -9.97 15.74 -6.16
C ASN A 85 -11.23 14.98 -5.70
N ALA A 86 -11.80 14.15 -6.57
CA ALA A 86 -12.96 13.32 -6.24
C ALA A 86 -12.66 12.31 -5.13
N GLY A 87 -11.47 11.69 -5.13
CA GLY A 87 -11.04 10.75 -4.10
C GLY A 87 -10.85 11.43 -2.75
N VAL A 88 -10.21 12.60 -2.72
CA VAL A 88 -10.03 13.38 -1.47
C VAL A 88 -11.37 13.79 -0.88
N LEU A 89 -12.29 14.31 -1.71
CA LEU A 89 -13.65 14.64 -1.27
C LEU A 89 -14.40 13.41 -0.77
N ARG A 90 -14.23 12.25 -1.42
CA ARG A 90 -14.84 10.99 -1.01
C ARG A 90 -14.34 10.55 0.36
N ILE A 91 -13.04 10.64 0.61
CA ILE A 91 -12.47 10.38 1.93
C ILE A 91 -13.09 11.31 2.96
N GLY A 92 -13.13 12.63 2.70
CA GLY A 92 -13.78 13.59 3.60
C GLY A 92 -15.22 13.21 3.96
N LYS A 93 -16.03 12.77 2.97
CA LYS A 93 -17.39 12.24 3.22
C LYS A 93 -17.39 11.01 4.11
N LEU A 94 -16.50 10.03 3.86
CA LEU A 94 -16.40 8.82 4.67
C LEU A 94 -16.04 9.14 6.13
N GLN A 95 -15.13 10.09 6.34
CA GLN A 95 -14.73 10.53 7.67
C GLN A 95 -15.90 11.22 8.39
N HIS A 96 -16.62 12.10 7.68
CA HIS A 96 -17.81 12.77 8.21
C HIS A 96 -18.87 11.77 8.66
N TRP A 97 -19.22 10.81 7.79
CA TRP A 97 -20.19 9.77 8.10
C TRP A 97 -19.75 8.88 9.26
N LEU A 98 -18.49 8.46 9.30
CA LEU A 98 -17.98 7.65 10.40
C LEU A 98 -18.06 8.40 11.73
N GLN A 99 -17.71 9.69 11.74
CA GLN A 99 -17.83 10.53 12.92
C GLN A 99 -19.29 10.64 13.37
N GLN A 100 -20.22 10.86 12.43
CA GLN A 100 -21.65 10.92 12.71
C GLN A 100 -22.19 9.60 13.30
N GLU A 101 -21.86 8.44 12.71
CA GLU A 101 -22.33 7.13 13.17
C GLU A 101 -21.68 6.70 14.51
N SER A 102 -20.49 7.21 14.82
CA SER A 102 -19.79 6.98 16.09
C SER A 102 -20.34 7.81 17.27
N GLY A 103 -21.11 8.86 16.97
CA GLY A 103 -21.72 9.78 17.94
C GLY A 103 -22.90 9.18 18.72
N PRO A 104 -23.77 10.01 19.30
CA PRO A 104 -25.02 9.55 19.89
C PRO A 104 -25.89 8.82 18.86
N TYR A 105 -26.55 7.73 19.28
CA TYR A 105 -27.37 6.95 18.35
C TYR A 105 -28.61 7.72 17.92
N ALA A 106 -28.73 8.01 16.63
CA ALA A 106 -29.79 8.84 16.05
C ALA A 106 -31.11 8.10 15.77
N GLY A 107 -31.26 6.86 16.26
CA GLY A 107 -32.43 6.03 16.02
C GLY A 107 -32.36 5.20 14.73
N ASP A 108 -33.28 4.24 14.62
CA ASP A 108 -33.35 3.33 13.49
C ASP A 108 -33.89 4.06 12.24
N VAL A 109 -33.27 3.78 11.09
CA VAL A 109 -33.68 4.29 9.78
C VAL A 109 -33.72 3.12 8.81
N THR A 110 -34.82 2.95 8.10
CA THR A 110 -34.90 2.03 6.96
C THR A 110 -35.62 2.74 5.83
N ARG A 111 -34.91 2.93 4.72
CA ARG A 111 -35.45 3.57 3.54
C ARG A 111 -36.39 2.61 2.79
N PRO A 112 -37.56 3.07 2.32
CA PRO A 112 -38.54 2.20 1.63
C PRO A 112 -37.97 1.44 0.43
N GLU A 113 -36.94 1.99 -0.22
CA GLU A 113 -36.24 1.37 -1.34
C GLU A 113 -35.61 0.03 -0.97
N LEU A 114 -35.27 -0.18 0.31
CA LEU A 114 -34.71 -1.44 0.80
C LEU A 114 -35.78 -2.51 1.09
N ASN A 115 -37.07 -2.14 1.16
CA ASN A 115 -38.15 -3.05 1.55
C ASN A 115 -38.52 -4.07 0.46
N ASP A 116 -38.18 -3.79 -0.80
CA ASP A 116 -38.35 -4.71 -1.92
C ASP A 116 -37.10 -5.60 -2.07
N PRO A 117 -37.21 -6.93 -1.96
CA PRO A 117 -36.08 -7.85 -2.10
C PRO A 117 -35.26 -7.67 -3.39
N ARG A 118 -35.91 -7.29 -4.50
CA ARG A 118 -35.22 -7.04 -5.78
C ARG A 118 -34.39 -5.77 -5.69
N ARG A 119 -34.99 -4.66 -5.27
CA ARG A 119 -34.29 -3.37 -5.08
C ARG A 119 -33.18 -3.44 -4.05
N LEU A 120 -33.39 -4.19 -2.96
CA LEU A 120 -32.34 -4.45 -1.98
C LEU A 120 -31.16 -5.20 -2.61
N SER A 121 -31.44 -6.24 -3.39
CA SER A 121 -30.39 -7.01 -4.08
C SER A 121 -29.65 -6.16 -5.11
N ASP A 122 -30.36 -5.31 -5.86
CA ASP A 122 -29.75 -4.38 -6.82
C ASP A 122 -28.91 -3.31 -6.09
N THR A 123 -29.41 -2.79 -4.97
CA THR A 123 -28.67 -1.84 -4.13
C THR A 123 -27.38 -2.46 -3.61
N LEU A 124 -27.43 -3.66 -3.04
CA LEU A 124 -26.24 -4.34 -2.51
C LEU A 124 -25.23 -4.80 -3.58
N ARG A 125 -25.60 -4.75 -4.86
CA ARG A 125 -24.68 -4.98 -5.98
C ARG A 125 -23.95 -3.71 -6.43
N ARG A 126 -24.39 -2.53 -5.99
CA ARG A 126 -23.63 -1.28 -6.14
C ARG A 126 -22.32 -1.42 -5.36
N GLY A 127 -21.24 -0.84 -5.87
CA GLY A 127 -19.95 -0.89 -5.20
C GLY A 127 -20.04 -0.33 -3.78
N ALA A 128 -19.51 -1.05 -2.79
CA ALA A 128 -19.57 -0.67 -1.39
C ALA A 128 -18.18 -0.64 -0.74
N LEU A 129 -17.94 0.35 0.11
CA LEU A 129 -16.84 0.34 1.07
C LEU A 129 -17.31 -0.28 2.37
N TYR A 130 -16.50 -1.18 2.93
CA TYR A 130 -16.82 -1.86 4.18
C TYR A 130 -15.82 -1.48 5.28
N LEU A 131 -16.36 -1.15 6.45
CA LEU A 131 -15.60 -0.92 7.68
C LEU A 131 -16.32 -1.59 8.85
N ARG A 132 -15.58 -2.38 9.63
CA ARG A 132 -15.98 -2.80 10.97
C ARG A 132 -14.97 -2.32 12.00
N SER A 133 -15.46 -1.78 13.11
CA SER A 133 -14.63 -1.21 14.17
C SER A 133 -15.36 -1.24 15.50
N ASP A 134 -14.63 -1.08 16.59
CA ASP A 134 -15.21 -0.74 17.88
C ASP A 134 -15.70 0.72 17.86
N LEU A 135 -16.83 0.97 18.52
CA LEU A 135 -17.47 2.29 18.58
C LEU A 135 -16.58 3.33 19.25
N GLU A 136 -15.93 2.95 20.36
CA GLU A 136 -15.06 3.87 21.10
C GLU A 136 -13.83 4.24 20.28
N ALA A 137 -13.22 3.29 19.57
CA ALA A 137 -12.09 3.56 18.69
C ALA A 137 -12.48 4.52 17.54
N ALA A 138 -13.68 4.36 16.99
CA ALA A 138 -14.23 5.29 16.01
C ALA A 138 -14.51 6.70 16.58
N ARG A 139 -14.86 6.79 17.87
CA ARG A 139 -15.19 8.06 18.54
C ARG A 139 -13.98 8.84 19.02
N THR A 140 -12.98 8.17 19.62
CA THR A 140 -11.81 8.82 20.24
C THR A 140 -10.82 9.38 19.22
N GLY A 141 -11.16 9.35 17.93
CA GLY A 141 -10.33 9.89 16.87
C GLY A 141 -9.12 9.02 16.55
N ALA A 142 -9.21 7.69 16.74
CA ALA A 142 -8.25 6.79 16.12
C ALA A 142 -8.18 7.15 14.62
N ARG A 143 -6.98 7.19 14.04
CA ARG A 143 -6.88 7.55 12.62
C ARG A 143 -7.68 6.51 11.85
N ILE A 144 -8.58 6.96 10.99
CA ILE A 144 -9.48 6.05 10.25
C ILE A 144 -8.68 5.02 9.44
N GLN A 145 -7.45 5.37 9.06
CA GLN A 145 -6.47 4.45 8.50
C GLN A 145 -6.17 3.23 9.40
N ASP A 146 -6.03 3.43 10.71
CA ASP A 146 -5.74 2.35 11.68
C ASP A 146 -6.97 1.43 11.81
N LEU A 147 -8.16 2.03 11.92
CA LEU A 147 -9.43 1.28 11.95
C LEU A 147 -9.64 0.49 10.66
N ALA A 148 -9.39 1.12 9.52
CA ALA A 148 -9.48 0.50 8.22
C ALA A 148 -8.50 -0.67 8.12
N GLY A 149 -7.25 -0.51 8.60
CA GLY A 149 -6.24 -1.56 8.61
C GLY A 149 -6.61 -2.78 9.46
N ALA A 150 -7.30 -2.58 10.58
CA ALA A 150 -7.82 -3.67 11.42
C ALA A 150 -9.09 -4.33 10.82
N SER A 151 -9.81 -3.62 9.96
CA SER A 151 -11.06 -4.08 9.34
C SER A 151 -10.82 -5.01 8.15
N SER A 152 -11.18 -6.27 8.32
CA SER A 152 -11.17 -7.29 7.26
C SER A 152 -12.58 -7.61 6.78
N ARG A 153 -12.71 -8.25 5.60
CA ARG A 153 -13.98 -8.83 5.18
C ARG A 153 -14.31 -9.99 6.11
N ASP A 154 -15.46 -9.93 6.76
CA ASP A 154 -15.81 -10.86 7.83
C ASP A 154 -17.11 -11.62 7.56
N ALA A 155 -17.56 -12.38 8.57
CA ALA A 155 -18.79 -13.14 8.49
C ALA A 155 -20.05 -12.26 8.42
N PHE A 156 -20.02 -11.03 8.97
CA PHE A 156 -21.13 -10.08 8.82
C PHE A 156 -21.30 -9.74 7.35
N LEU A 157 -20.24 -9.26 6.69
CA LEU A 157 -20.28 -8.83 5.30
C LEU A 157 -20.73 -9.98 4.38
N LEU A 158 -20.15 -11.17 4.57
CA LEU A 158 -20.52 -12.35 3.79
C LEU A 158 -22.01 -12.69 3.92
N CYS A 159 -22.53 -12.74 5.14
CA CYS A 159 -23.92 -13.11 5.38
C CYS A 159 -24.91 -11.99 5.05
N PHE A 160 -24.46 -10.73 5.02
CA PHE A 160 -25.28 -9.60 4.58
C PHE A 160 -25.47 -9.60 3.06
N LEU A 161 -24.41 -9.89 2.29
CA LEU A 161 -24.46 -9.93 0.83
C LEU A 161 -24.95 -11.26 0.27
N SER A 162 -24.62 -12.38 0.93
CA SER A 162 -24.96 -13.74 0.52
C SER A 162 -25.54 -14.52 1.71
N PRO A 163 -26.77 -14.18 2.16
CA PRO A 163 -27.35 -14.77 3.36
C PRO A 163 -27.52 -16.28 3.23
N PRO A 164 -27.39 -17.05 4.32
CA PRO A 164 -27.79 -18.45 4.32
C PRO A 164 -29.31 -18.58 4.12
N LYS A 165 -29.77 -19.77 3.70
CA LYS A 165 -31.20 -20.05 3.51
C LYS A 165 -32.02 -20.02 4.81
N GLN A 166 -31.38 -20.36 5.93
CA GLN A 166 -32.03 -20.52 7.23
C GLN A 166 -31.12 -20.01 8.35
N ARG A 167 -31.74 -19.54 9.43
CA ARG A 167 -31.07 -19.09 10.66
C ARG A 167 -30.74 -20.24 11.62
N THR A 168 -30.07 -21.28 11.11
CA THR A 168 -29.61 -22.41 11.95
C THR A 168 -28.12 -22.29 12.24
N GLN A 169 -27.67 -22.75 13.42
CA GLN A 169 -26.26 -22.73 13.78
C GLN A 169 -25.39 -23.41 12.72
N LYS A 170 -25.83 -24.54 12.16
CA LYS A 170 -25.12 -25.25 11.09
C LYS A 170 -24.94 -24.38 9.85
N ALA A 171 -25.99 -23.70 9.39
CA ALA A 171 -25.94 -22.85 8.21
C ALA A 171 -25.05 -21.62 8.43
N LEU A 172 -25.17 -20.97 9.60
CA LEU A 172 -24.35 -19.83 9.98
C LEU A 172 -22.87 -20.23 10.11
N LEU A 173 -22.57 -21.33 10.80
CA LEU A 173 -21.20 -21.82 11.00
C LEU A 173 -20.50 -22.15 9.68
N SER A 174 -21.23 -22.70 8.70
CA SER A 174 -20.69 -22.94 7.37
C SER A 174 -20.21 -21.65 6.71
N ARG A 175 -20.98 -20.55 6.83
CA ARG A 175 -20.58 -19.24 6.29
C ARG A 175 -19.42 -18.62 7.07
N VAL A 176 -19.43 -18.73 8.39
CA VAL A 176 -18.34 -18.24 9.25
C VAL A 176 -17.02 -18.92 8.89
N ARG A 177 -17.04 -20.24 8.65
CA ARG A 177 -15.83 -20.97 8.22
C ARG A 177 -15.31 -20.49 6.88
N THR A 178 -16.17 -20.21 5.90
CA THR A 178 -15.78 -19.58 4.63
C THR A 178 -15.14 -18.21 4.86
N ALA A 179 -15.74 -17.36 5.70
CA ALA A 179 -15.19 -16.05 6.03
C ALA A 179 -13.80 -16.14 6.69
N TYR A 180 -13.60 -17.08 7.61
CA TYR A 180 -12.32 -17.26 8.30
C TYR A 180 -11.25 -17.95 7.44
N ALA A 181 -11.66 -18.80 6.50
CA ALA A 181 -10.73 -19.42 5.56
C ALA A 181 -10.13 -18.40 4.58
N GLY A 182 -10.83 -17.28 4.33
CA GLY A 182 -10.37 -16.25 3.39
C GLY A 182 -10.23 -16.76 1.95
N ASP A 183 -11.03 -17.76 1.59
CA ASP A 183 -10.95 -18.46 0.31
C ASP A 183 -11.46 -17.59 -0.87
N GLU A 184 -11.20 -18.03 -2.11
CA GLU A 184 -11.70 -17.36 -3.32
C GLU A 184 -13.22 -17.19 -3.30
N ARG A 185 -13.93 -18.08 -2.60
CA ARG A 185 -15.38 -18.04 -2.45
C ARG A 185 -15.82 -16.81 -1.65
N LEU A 186 -15.13 -16.47 -0.55
CA LEU A 186 -15.34 -15.19 0.14
C LEU A 186 -15.17 -14.03 -0.84
N GLY A 187 -14.12 -14.06 -1.66
CA GLY A 187 -13.86 -13.05 -2.69
C GLY A 187 -15.00 -12.89 -3.69
N TRP A 188 -15.58 -14.00 -4.17
CA TRP A 188 -16.68 -13.99 -5.13
C TRP A 188 -18.00 -13.50 -4.53
N ASP A 189 -18.35 -13.97 -3.33
CA ASP A 189 -19.60 -13.62 -2.63
C ASP A 189 -19.57 -12.16 -2.12
N THR A 190 -18.39 -11.58 -1.92
CA THR A 190 -18.20 -10.19 -1.45
C THR A 190 -17.59 -9.27 -2.51
N ARG A 191 -17.62 -9.64 -3.79
CA ARG A 191 -16.93 -8.93 -4.90
C ARG A 191 -17.36 -7.47 -5.09
N PHE A 192 -18.56 -7.12 -4.63
CA PHE A 192 -19.09 -5.75 -4.70
C PHE A 192 -18.64 -4.87 -3.53
N ALA A 193 -18.03 -5.45 -2.48
CA ALA A 193 -17.59 -4.73 -1.31
C ALA A 193 -16.06 -4.71 -1.19
N ALA A 194 -15.45 -3.53 -1.22
CA ALA A 194 -14.03 -3.33 -0.94
C ALA A 194 -13.82 -3.01 0.55
N SER A 195 -12.75 -3.52 1.17
CA SER A 195 -12.35 -3.07 2.50
C SER A 195 -11.82 -1.65 2.41
N LEU A 196 -12.21 -0.79 3.36
CA LEU A 196 -11.72 0.58 3.45
C LEU A 196 -10.18 0.65 3.55
N SER A 197 -9.52 -0.41 4.04
CA SER A 197 -8.05 -0.52 4.07
C SER A 197 -7.39 -0.39 2.70
N ILE A 198 -8.05 -0.84 1.63
CA ILE A 198 -7.52 -0.76 0.26
C ILE A 198 -7.38 0.72 -0.11
N VAL A 199 -8.39 1.52 0.20
CA VAL A 199 -8.38 2.96 -0.09
C VAL A 199 -7.23 3.66 0.63
N TYR A 200 -7.10 3.45 1.94
CA TYR A 200 -6.03 4.10 2.70
C TYR A 200 -4.61 3.62 2.33
N ARG A 201 -4.46 2.40 1.80
CA ARG A 201 -3.17 1.92 1.28
C ARG A 201 -2.80 2.51 -0.06
N GLY A 202 -3.76 2.76 -0.95
CA GLY A 202 -3.49 3.36 -2.26
C GLY A 202 -3.53 4.88 -2.28
N LEU A 203 -4.23 5.52 -1.33
CA LEU A 203 -4.44 6.97 -1.32
C LEU A 203 -3.13 7.79 -1.36
N PRO A 204 -2.05 7.45 -0.64
CA PRO A 204 -0.80 8.23 -0.69
C PRO A 204 -0.20 8.33 -2.10
N TYR A 205 -0.43 7.32 -2.94
CA TYR A 205 0.05 7.26 -4.32
C TYR A 205 -0.84 8.04 -5.31
N LEU A 206 -2.06 8.38 -4.87
CA LEU A 206 -3.05 9.14 -5.64
C LEU A 206 -3.07 10.63 -5.24
N GLN A 207 -2.05 11.10 -4.52
CA GLN A 207 -1.90 12.50 -4.13
C GLN A 207 -0.78 13.18 -4.92
N ASP A 208 -0.89 14.50 -5.09
CA ASP A 208 0.14 15.32 -5.75
C ASP A 208 1.51 15.25 -5.07
N ASP A 209 1.54 14.92 -3.77
CA ASP A 209 2.76 14.71 -3.00
C ASP A 209 3.58 13.53 -3.55
N TRP A 210 2.92 12.48 -4.04
CA TRP A 210 3.60 11.34 -4.68
C TRP A 210 4.27 11.75 -6.00
N LEU A 211 3.53 12.46 -6.86
CA LEU A 211 4.10 13.00 -8.10
C LEU A 211 5.25 13.97 -7.82
N THR A 212 5.13 14.77 -6.75
CA THR A 212 6.19 15.67 -6.30
C THR A 212 7.42 14.89 -5.82
N LYS A 213 7.23 13.76 -5.13
CA LYS A 213 8.31 12.84 -4.72
C LYS A 213 9.05 12.27 -5.94
N VAL A 214 8.31 11.85 -6.97
CA VAL A 214 8.89 11.38 -8.25
C VAL A 214 9.68 12.49 -8.94
N LYS A 215 9.09 13.69 -9.05
CA LYS A 215 9.75 14.87 -9.67
C LYS A 215 11.01 15.33 -8.95
N ARG A 216 11.16 15.04 -7.66
CA ARG A 216 12.35 15.40 -6.86
C ARG A 216 13.40 14.29 -6.79
N ALA A 217 13.19 13.14 -7.43
CA ALA A 217 14.20 12.10 -7.48
C ALA A 217 15.38 12.55 -8.37
N ASP A 218 16.58 12.52 -7.81
CA ASP A 218 17.83 13.03 -8.43
C ASP A 218 18.78 11.92 -8.88
N ASP A 219 18.50 10.66 -8.54
CA ASP A 219 19.34 9.51 -8.87
C ASP A 219 18.54 8.28 -9.29
N LEU A 220 19.19 7.40 -10.07
CA LEU A 220 18.56 6.21 -10.65
C LEU A 220 18.07 5.22 -9.59
N ARG A 221 18.77 5.07 -8.45
CA ARG A 221 18.37 4.11 -7.42
C ARG A 221 17.09 4.56 -6.72
N THR A 222 16.96 5.86 -6.48
CA THR A 222 15.74 6.45 -5.94
C THR A 222 14.57 6.28 -6.92
N VAL A 223 14.77 6.52 -8.22
CA VAL A 223 13.71 6.27 -9.23
C VAL A 223 13.31 4.80 -9.25
N GLU A 224 14.26 3.86 -9.29
CA GLU A 224 13.95 2.41 -9.23
C GLU A 224 13.25 1.98 -7.93
N ALA A 225 13.54 2.64 -6.81
CA ALA A 225 12.83 2.40 -5.56
C ALA A 225 11.38 2.88 -5.65
N LEU A 226 11.14 4.07 -6.23
CA LEU A 226 9.80 4.63 -6.43
C LEU A 226 8.99 3.83 -7.45
N GLU A 227 9.60 3.33 -8.53
CA GLU A 227 8.96 2.44 -9.50
C GLU A 227 8.43 1.18 -8.79
N ARG A 228 9.29 0.49 -8.02
CA ARG A 228 8.89 -0.70 -7.24
C ARG A 228 7.84 -0.41 -6.18
N GLU A 229 7.88 0.78 -5.57
CA GLU A 229 6.87 1.24 -4.62
C GLU A 229 5.52 1.44 -5.32
N ASN A 230 5.53 2.05 -6.52
CA ASN A 230 4.34 2.26 -7.37
C ASN A 230 3.73 0.93 -7.84
N GLU A 231 4.55 -0.01 -8.32
CA GLU A 231 4.11 -1.33 -8.79
C GLU A 231 3.43 -2.16 -7.69
N ARG A 232 3.88 -2.00 -6.44
CA ARG A 232 3.30 -2.70 -5.27
C ARG A 232 2.04 -2.01 -4.74
N ALA A 233 1.80 -0.77 -5.12
CA ALA A 233 0.64 -0.03 -4.65
C ALA A 233 -0.66 -0.65 -5.23
N PRO A 234 -1.73 -0.82 -4.42
CA PRO A 234 -2.97 -1.43 -4.88
C PRO A 234 -3.83 -0.44 -5.68
N LEU A 235 -3.25 0.23 -6.68
CA LEU A 235 -3.88 1.35 -7.38
C LEU A 235 -5.17 0.99 -8.12
N PRO A 236 -5.24 -0.08 -8.95
CA PRO A 236 -6.48 -0.41 -9.65
C PRO A 236 -7.61 -0.77 -8.68
N ALA A 237 -7.28 -1.48 -7.59
CA ALA A 237 -8.24 -1.82 -6.55
C ALA A 237 -8.68 -0.59 -5.76
N THR A 238 -7.79 0.38 -5.56
CA THR A 238 -8.08 1.64 -4.85
C THR A 238 -8.97 2.55 -5.68
N GLN A 239 -8.68 2.73 -6.96
CA GLN A 239 -9.53 3.50 -7.89
C GLN A 239 -10.94 2.92 -7.93
N LYS A 240 -11.06 1.60 -8.13
CA LYS A 240 -12.36 0.91 -8.09
C LYS A 240 -13.07 1.04 -6.73
N ALA A 241 -12.32 1.05 -5.62
CA ALA A 241 -12.90 1.22 -4.30
C ALA A 241 -13.39 2.66 -4.07
N LEU A 242 -12.71 3.67 -4.62
CA LEU A 242 -13.12 5.08 -4.58
C LEU A 242 -14.39 5.35 -5.41
N GLU A 243 -14.65 4.54 -6.43
CA GLU A 243 -15.89 4.55 -7.22
C GLU A 243 -17.08 3.92 -6.49
N SER A 244 -16.89 3.39 -5.26
CA SER A 244 -17.99 2.81 -4.49
C SER A 244 -19.06 3.84 -4.18
N GLU A 245 -20.30 3.47 -4.42
CA GLU A 245 -21.47 4.30 -4.19
C GLU A 245 -22.03 4.15 -2.77
N LEU A 246 -21.69 3.04 -2.10
CA LEU A 246 -22.20 2.71 -0.78
C LEU A 246 -21.07 2.69 0.26
N PHE A 247 -21.43 2.99 1.51
CA PHE A 247 -20.58 2.79 2.67
C PHE A 247 -21.33 1.97 3.72
N LEU A 248 -20.83 0.77 3.99
CA LEU A 248 -21.34 -0.14 5.01
C LEU A 248 -20.42 -0.11 6.23
N VAL A 249 -20.95 0.40 7.33
CA VAL A 249 -20.24 0.54 8.59
C VAL A 249 -20.89 -0.35 9.65
N VAL A 250 -20.06 -1.09 10.36
CA VAL A 250 -20.46 -1.91 11.51
C VAL A 250 -19.65 -1.46 12.73
N LEU A 251 -20.32 -0.92 13.74
CA LEU A 251 -19.68 -0.44 14.97
C LEU A 251 -20.09 -1.33 16.14
N ASP A 252 -19.13 -2.05 16.70
CA ASP A 252 -19.32 -2.86 17.89
C ASP A 252 -19.33 -1.93 19.13
N GLU A 253 -20.44 -1.82 19.86
CA GLU A 253 -20.52 -1.02 21.09
C GLU A 253 -19.86 -1.77 22.26
N PRO A 254 -19.27 -1.06 23.24
CA PRO A 254 -18.75 -1.71 24.44
C PRO A 254 -19.88 -2.49 25.14
N GLY A 255 -19.59 -3.74 25.48
CA GLY A 255 -20.49 -4.57 26.28
C GLY A 255 -20.62 -4.07 27.72
N GLU A 256 -21.53 -4.64 28.49
CA GLU A 256 -21.73 -4.28 29.90
C GLU A 256 -20.44 -4.57 30.71
N SER A 257 -19.93 -3.55 31.41
CA SER A 257 -18.60 -3.53 32.05
C SER A 257 -18.40 -4.51 33.21
N ASN A 258 -19.48 -5.16 33.69
CA ASN A 258 -19.47 -5.91 34.95
C ASN A 258 -19.23 -7.42 34.77
N ALA A 259 -19.03 -7.90 33.54
CA ALA A 259 -18.67 -9.29 33.28
C ALA A 259 -17.14 -9.47 33.24
N VAL A 260 -16.63 -10.54 33.86
CA VAL A 260 -15.20 -10.90 33.92
C VAL A 260 -14.65 -11.15 32.51
N THR A 261 -13.49 -10.58 32.18
CA THR A 261 -12.78 -10.53 30.87
C THR A 261 -12.61 -11.88 30.16
N GLU A 262 -13.70 -12.42 29.61
CA GLU A 262 -13.71 -13.43 28.55
C GLU A 262 -13.92 -12.76 27.17
N LEU A 263 -13.42 -13.41 26.12
CA LEU A 263 -13.03 -12.87 24.81
C LEU A 263 -14.10 -12.01 24.09
N ASP A 264 -13.65 -11.13 23.19
CA ASP A 264 -14.52 -10.30 22.34
C ASP A 264 -15.49 -11.16 21.51
N GLY A 265 -16.79 -10.88 21.65
CA GLY A 265 -17.88 -11.62 21.02
C GLY A 265 -18.49 -12.72 21.89
N GLU A 266 -17.99 -12.95 23.11
CA GLU A 266 -18.59 -13.91 24.07
C GLU A 266 -19.57 -13.26 25.04
N ARG A 267 -19.88 -11.98 24.85
CA ARG A 267 -20.79 -11.22 25.71
C ARG A 267 -21.92 -10.58 24.94
N PRO A 268 -23.09 -10.39 25.60
CA PRO A 268 -24.11 -9.51 25.10
C PRO A 268 -23.58 -8.09 24.91
N HIS A 269 -23.69 -7.57 23.69
CA HIS A 269 -23.34 -6.19 23.38
C HIS A 269 -24.24 -5.68 22.25
N GLN A 270 -24.16 -4.38 21.98
CA GLN A 270 -24.92 -3.74 20.91
C GLN A 270 -24.00 -3.60 19.70
N ILE A 271 -24.56 -3.76 18.51
CA ILE A 271 -23.87 -3.48 17.24
C ILE A 271 -24.70 -2.47 16.47
N ARG A 272 -24.05 -1.41 15.98
CA ARG A 272 -24.64 -0.47 15.04
C ARG A 272 -24.27 -0.86 13.63
N VAL A 273 -25.25 -0.91 12.74
CA VAL A 273 -25.07 -1.16 11.32
C VAL A 273 -25.65 0.00 10.56
N SER A 274 -24.83 0.59 9.69
CA SER A 274 -25.24 1.71 8.84
C SER A 274 -24.85 1.42 7.40
N LEU A 275 -25.83 1.51 6.50
CA LEU A 275 -25.62 1.50 5.04
C LEU A 275 -25.94 2.90 4.53
N ILE A 276 -24.93 3.56 3.97
CA ILE A 276 -24.99 4.95 3.53
C ILE A 276 -24.84 4.99 2.02
N ASP A 277 -25.65 5.81 1.36
CA ASP A 277 -25.47 6.18 -0.04
C ASP A 277 -24.56 7.40 -0.11
N LEU A 278 -23.36 7.21 -0.66
CA LEU A 278 -22.32 8.25 -0.74
C LEU A 278 -22.61 9.27 -1.86
N GLU A 279 -23.38 8.87 -2.87
CA GLU A 279 -23.81 9.74 -3.96
C GLU A 279 -24.96 10.63 -3.50
N ALA A 280 -26.00 10.03 -2.90
CA ALA A 280 -27.14 10.77 -2.37
C ALA A 280 -26.89 11.39 -0.99
N ASP A 281 -25.71 11.17 -0.40
CA ASP A 281 -25.26 11.64 0.90
C ASP A 281 -26.30 11.45 2.02
N ARG A 282 -26.83 10.22 2.13
CA ARG A 282 -27.90 9.90 3.08
C ARG A 282 -27.83 8.45 3.59
N PRO A 283 -28.30 8.17 4.81
CA PRO A 283 -28.43 6.80 5.29
C PRO A 283 -29.59 6.08 4.58
N LEU A 284 -29.33 4.88 4.09
CA LEU A 284 -30.31 3.92 3.57
C LEU A 284 -30.81 2.99 4.68
N LEU A 285 -29.88 2.54 5.53
CA LEU A 285 -30.14 1.73 6.70
C LEU A 285 -29.34 2.31 7.86
N ARG A 286 -29.96 2.44 9.02
CA ARG A 286 -29.31 2.59 10.31
C ARG A 286 -30.05 1.70 11.30
N ARG A 287 -29.34 0.81 11.98
CA ARG A 287 -29.94 -0.08 12.96
C ARG A 287 -28.99 -0.36 14.10
N ARG A 288 -29.54 -0.42 15.31
CA ARG A 288 -28.84 -0.89 16.50
C ARG A 288 -29.48 -2.18 16.96
N ALA A 289 -28.68 -3.22 17.12
CA ALA A 289 -29.18 -4.53 17.51
C ALA A 289 -28.31 -5.13 18.60
N ARG A 290 -28.97 -5.79 19.57
CA ARG A 290 -28.29 -6.59 20.58
C ARG A 290 -27.88 -7.91 19.96
N VAL A 291 -26.62 -8.27 20.09
CA VAL A 291 -26.14 -9.63 19.88
C VAL A 291 -25.85 -10.27 21.22
N ALA A 292 -26.15 -11.55 21.37
CA ALA A 292 -25.91 -12.31 22.57
C ALA A 292 -25.59 -13.76 22.18
N PRO A 293 -24.47 -14.34 22.66
CA PRO A 293 -24.00 -15.65 22.22
C PRO A 293 -24.68 -16.82 22.94
N ASP A 294 -25.72 -16.58 23.76
CA ASP A 294 -26.38 -17.59 24.60
C ASP A 294 -26.97 -18.74 23.79
N TRP A 295 -27.34 -18.49 22.53
CA TRP A 295 -27.85 -19.49 21.60
C TRP A 295 -26.75 -20.41 21.02
N ILE A 296 -25.48 -20.08 21.22
CA ILE A 296 -24.32 -20.81 20.70
C ILE A 296 -23.84 -21.79 21.78
N PRO A 297 -23.74 -23.10 21.48
CA PRO A 297 -23.14 -24.08 22.37
C PRO A 297 -21.72 -23.68 22.76
N GLU A 298 -21.37 -23.87 24.04
CA GLU A 298 -20.09 -23.47 24.64
C GLU A 298 -18.87 -23.92 23.83
N ALA A 299 -18.84 -25.20 23.40
CA ALA A 299 -17.76 -25.75 22.58
C ALA A 299 -17.54 -25.00 21.23
N THR A 300 -18.59 -24.38 20.69
CA THR A 300 -18.50 -23.57 19.46
C THR A 300 -18.19 -22.10 19.76
N ARG A 301 -18.65 -21.60 20.91
CA ARG A 301 -18.56 -20.19 21.33
C ARG A 301 -17.11 -19.71 21.35
N VAL A 302 -16.23 -20.47 22.00
CA VAL A 302 -14.79 -20.16 22.15
C VAL A 302 -14.09 -19.81 20.83
N ARG A 303 -14.53 -20.41 19.71
CA ARG A 303 -13.87 -20.23 18.41
C ARG A 303 -14.64 -19.35 17.42
N TYR A 304 -15.98 -19.32 17.52
CA TYR A 304 -16.82 -18.78 16.46
C TYR A 304 -17.91 -17.83 16.95
N ALA A 305 -17.96 -17.47 18.24
CA ALA A 305 -19.01 -16.61 18.79
C ALA A 305 -19.19 -15.32 18.00
N ARG A 306 -18.12 -14.51 17.87
CA ARG A 306 -18.14 -13.28 17.09
C ARG A 306 -18.64 -13.50 15.66
N GLY A 307 -18.11 -14.51 14.97
CA GLY A 307 -18.50 -14.80 13.59
C GLY A 307 -19.98 -15.20 13.46
N LEU A 308 -20.46 -16.07 14.35
CA LEU A 308 -21.83 -16.57 14.37
C LEU A 308 -22.84 -15.48 14.69
N ASP A 309 -22.58 -14.67 15.72
CA ASP A 309 -23.43 -13.53 16.08
C ASP A 309 -23.44 -12.48 14.97
N SER A 310 -22.30 -12.23 14.34
CA SER A 310 -22.20 -11.30 13.21
C SER A 310 -22.97 -11.77 11.99
N CYS A 311 -22.85 -13.05 11.63
CA CYS A 311 -23.60 -13.63 10.52
C CYS A 311 -25.10 -13.72 10.83
N GLY A 312 -25.45 -14.05 12.07
CA GLY A 312 -26.83 -14.07 12.56
C GLY A 312 -27.47 -12.68 12.50
N LEU A 313 -26.77 -11.66 13.00
CA LEU A 313 -27.19 -10.26 12.91
C LEU A 313 -27.42 -9.83 11.46
N ALA A 314 -26.48 -10.14 10.57
CA ALA A 314 -26.62 -9.83 9.16
C ALA A 314 -27.87 -10.49 8.53
N PHE A 315 -28.15 -11.74 8.90
CA PHE A 315 -29.36 -12.45 8.48
C PHE A 315 -30.63 -11.78 9.03
N ASP A 316 -30.64 -11.43 10.31
CA ASP A 316 -31.80 -10.82 10.99
C ASP A 316 -32.12 -9.43 10.41
N ILE A 317 -31.09 -8.63 10.10
CA ILE A 317 -31.23 -7.37 9.37
C ILE A 317 -31.80 -7.65 7.97
N ARG A 318 -31.22 -8.59 7.23
CA ARG A 318 -31.68 -8.97 5.89
C ARG A 318 -33.15 -9.39 5.83
N GLN A 319 -33.63 -10.12 6.83
CA GLN A 319 -35.04 -10.54 6.92
C GLN A 319 -35.97 -9.37 7.22
N SER A 320 -35.54 -8.43 8.06
CA SER A 320 -36.36 -7.25 8.38
C SER A 320 -36.50 -6.24 7.24
N LEU A 321 -35.58 -6.27 6.27
CA LEU A 321 -35.61 -5.45 5.06
C LEU A 321 -36.50 -6.05 3.96
N GLY A 322 -37.02 -7.28 4.12
CA GLY A 322 -37.98 -7.86 3.19
C GLY A 322 -39.39 -7.89 3.77
N PRO A 323 -40.44 -8.18 2.97
CA PRO A 323 -41.69 -8.66 3.53
C PRO A 323 -41.38 -9.91 4.37
N PRO A 324 -42.03 -10.09 5.54
CA PRO A 324 -41.79 -11.25 6.37
C PRO A 324 -42.00 -12.51 5.55
N VAL A 325 -40.93 -13.30 5.38
CA VAL A 325 -41.06 -14.63 4.77
C VAL A 325 -41.99 -15.42 5.69
N ALA A 326 -43.19 -15.73 5.20
CA ALA A 326 -44.11 -16.59 5.91
C ALA A 326 -43.35 -17.87 6.27
N ALA A 327 -43.23 -18.14 7.57
CA ALA A 327 -42.65 -19.38 8.06
C ALA A 327 -43.49 -20.53 7.49
N HIS A 328 -42.87 -21.36 6.66
CA HIS A 328 -43.42 -22.63 6.22
C HIS A 328 -42.83 -23.75 7.06
#